data_AF-A0A969D8K4-F1
#
_entry.id   AF-A0A969D8K4-F1
#
_cell.length_a   1.000
_cell.length_b   1.000
_cell.length_c   1.000
_cell.angle_alpha   90.00
_cell.angle_beta   90.00
_cell.angle_gamma   90.00
#
_symmetry.space_group_name_H-M   'P 1'
#
loop_
_entity.id
_entity.type
_entity.pdbx_description
1 polymer ?
#
loop_
_entity_poly.entity_id
_entity_poly.type
_entity_poly.pdbx_seq_one_letter_code
_entity_poly.pdbx_strand_id
1 'polypeptide(L)' 'MGIVPLPSHIHYELLLQILERQTLPALRPTSDEYIQAQQVVVLLRKALTHQKSLEAECIRADRRVEHRWSLNGALPSSAD' A
#
# COMPACT_ATOMS: atom_id res chain seq x y z
N MET A 1 15.76 -19.72 -4.76
CA MET A 1 14.68 -19.07 -4.00
C MET A 1 14.56 -17.62 -4.46
N GLY A 2 13.41 -17.19 -4.99
CA GLY A 2 13.25 -15.81 -5.50
C GLY A 2 12.82 -14.83 -4.41
N ILE A 3 13.27 -13.58 -4.51
CA ILE A 3 12.77 -12.47 -3.70
C ILE A 3 11.49 -11.93 -4.35
N VAL A 4 10.44 -11.75 -3.56
CA VAL A 4 9.21 -11.09 -3.99
C VAL A 4 9.22 -9.67 -3.44
N PRO A 5 9.44 -8.65 -4.27
CA PRO A 5 9.33 -7.26 -3.84
C PRO A 5 7.86 -6.92 -3.62
N LEU A 6 7.52 -6.44 -2.42
CA LEU A 6 6.17 -5.96 -2.10
C LEU A 6 6.22 -4.51 -1.57
N PRO A 7 5.17 -3.70 -1.76
CA PRO A 7 5.14 -2.35 -1.22
C PRO A 7 5.26 -2.36 0.31
N SER A 8 6.06 -1.47 0.89
CA SER A 8 6.04 -1.28 2.35
C SER A 8 4.65 -0.84 2.83
N HIS A 9 4.16 -1.38 3.96
CA HIS A 9 2.84 -1.03 4.52
C HIS A 9 2.69 0.47 4.82
N ILE A 10 3.81 1.15 5.11
CA ILE A 10 3.87 2.59 5.36
C ILE A 10 3.23 3.43 4.24
N HIS A 11 3.21 2.94 3.00
CA HIS A 11 2.54 3.61 1.88
C HIS A 11 1.03 3.72 2.12
N TYR A 12 0.40 2.62 2.53
CA TYR A 12 -1.02 2.62 2.85
C TYR A 12 -1.31 3.48 4.07
N GLU A 13 -0.46 3.40 5.10
CA GLU A 13 -0.63 4.20 6.31
C GLU A 13 -0.55 5.70 6.04
N LEU A 14 0.44 6.14 5.25
CA LEU A 14 0.58 7.54 4.86
C LEU A 14 -0.65 8.02 4.07
N LEU A 15 -1.09 7.25 3.07
CA LEU A 15 -2.27 7.59 2.28
C LEU A 15 -3.53 7.66 3.14
N LEU A 16 -3.74 6.69 4.04
CA LEU A 16 -4.86 6.67 4.97
C LEU A 16 -4.83 7.87 5.92
N GLN A 17 -3.66 8.22 6.47
CA GLN A 17 -3.52 9.37 7.36
C GLN A 17 -3.85 10.68 6.65
N ILE A 18 -3.42 10.88 5.40
CA ILE A 18 -3.76 12.08 4.62
C ILE A 18 -5.26 12.13 4.36
N LEU A 19 -5.85 11.01 3.92
CA LEU A 19 -7.28 10.96 3.63
C LEU A 19 -8.13 11.22 4.87
N GLU A 20 -7.82 10.57 5.99
CA GLU A 20 -8.62 10.62 7.21
C GLU A 20 -8.42 11.92 8.00
N ARG A 21 -7.19 12.45 8.04
CA ARG A 21 -6.86 13.60 8.90
C ARG A 21 -6.84 14.93 8.17
N GLN A 22 -6.72 14.93 6.84
CA GLN A 22 -6.61 16.16 6.05
C GLN A 22 -7.71 16.26 5.00
N THR A 23 -8.00 15.19 4.26
CA THR A 23 -8.95 15.24 3.15
C THR A 23 -10.39 15.23 3.62
N LEU A 24 -10.82 14.20 4.38
CA LEU A 24 -12.19 14.10 4.87
C LEU A 24 -12.63 15.31 5.71
N PRO A 25 -11.80 15.86 6.62
CA PRO A 25 -12.17 17.06 7.38
C PRO A 25 -12.28 18.34 6.54
N ALA A 26 -11.61 18.39 5.37
CA ALA A 26 -11.66 19.54 4.47
C ALA A 26 -12.90 19.53 3.54
N LEU A 27 -13.67 18.44 3.52
CA LEU A 27 -14.82 18.25 2.64
C LEU A 27 -16.14 18.31 3.42
N ARG A 28 -17.22 18.69 2.73
CA ARG A 28 -18.58 18.66 3.32
C ARG A 28 -19.06 17.19 3.39
N PRO A 29 -19.55 16.69 4.55
CA PRO A 29 -19.91 15.27 4.70
C PRO A 29 -20.94 14.72 3.71
N THR A 30 -21.79 15.57 3.13
CA THR A 30 -22.83 15.17 2.16
C THR A 30 -22.41 15.40 0.71
N SER A 31 -21.18 15.87 0.47
CA SER A 31 -20.67 16.12 -0.87
C SER A 31 -20.23 14.83 -1.55
N ASP A 32 -20.33 14.78 -2.88
CA ASP A 32 -19.88 13.63 -3.66
C ASP A 32 -18.39 13.39 -3.45
N GLU A 33 -17.58 14.45 -3.31
CA GLU A 33 -16.16 14.35 -3.02
C GLU A 33 -15.86 13.64 -1.69
N TYR A 34 -16.66 13.92 -0.65
CA TYR A 34 -16.51 13.26 0.65
C TYR A 34 -16.84 11.77 0.55
N ILE A 35 -17.91 11.42 -0.14
CA ILE A 35 -18.31 10.02 -0.38
C ILE A 35 -17.21 9.29 -1.16
N GLN A 36 -16.67 9.90 -2.20
CA GLN A 36 -15.56 9.34 -2.97
C GLN A 36 -14.31 9.17 -2.11
N ALA A 37 -13.93 10.17 -1.30
CA ALA A 37 -12.79 10.08 -0.40
C ALA A 37 -12.95 8.95 0.63
N GLN A 38 -14.15 8.77 1.20
CA GLN A 38 -14.45 7.64 2.09
C GLN A 38 -14.29 6.30 1.37
N GLN A 39 -14.75 6.21 0.11
CA GLN A 39 -14.61 5.00 -0.67
C GLN A 39 -13.15 4.66 -0.97
N VAL A 40 -12.30 5.66 -1.24
CA VAL A 40 -10.86 5.48 -1.38
C VAL A 40 -10.25 4.91 -0.09
N VAL A 41 -10.60 5.45 1.08
CA VAL A 41 -10.15 4.93 2.39
C VAL A 41 -10.53 3.45 2.55
N VAL A 42 -11.76 3.08 2.23
CA VAL A 42 -12.23 1.68 2.31
C VAL A 42 -11.42 0.78 1.37
N LEU A 43 -11.17 1.22 0.13
CA LEU A 43 -10.40 0.44 -0.84
C LEU A 43 -8.95 0.26 -0.41
N LEU A 44 -8.31 1.29 0.14
CA LEU A 44 -6.93 1.19 0.64
C LEU A 44 -6.81 0.21 1.80
N ARG A 45 -7.75 0.22 2.76
CA ARG A 45 -7.75 -0.76 3.86
C ARG A 45 -7.94 -2.18 3.35
N LYS A 46 -8.82 -2.38 2.35
CA LYS A 46 -8.98 -3.68 1.69
C LYS A 46 -7.70 -4.12 0.99
N ALA A 47 -7.06 -3.22 0.24
CA ALA A 47 -5.81 -3.49 -0.45
C ALA A 47 -4.69 -3.91 0.51
N LEU A 48 -4.56 -3.23 1.66
CA LEU A 48 -3.60 -3.59 2.71
C LEU A 48 -3.86 -5.00 3.26
N THR A 49 -5.12 -5.35 3.54
CA THR A 49 -5.48 -6.71 3.97
C THR A 49 -5.13 -7.75 2.92
N HIS A 50 -5.44 -7.49 1.65
CA HIS A 50 -5.08 -8.39 0.55
C HIS A 50 -3.56 -8.55 0.40
N GLN A 51 -2.79 -7.47 0.56
CA GLN A 51 -1.33 -7.56 0.53
C GLN A 51 -0.79 -8.42 1.68
N LYS A 52 -1.33 -8.30 2.90
CA LYS A 52 -0.94 -9.17 4.03
C LYS A 52 -1.23 -10.64 3.75
N SER A 53 -2.34 -10.95 3.10
CA SER A 53 -2.64 -12.32 2.65
C SER A 53 -1.62 -12.81 1.61
N LEU A 54 -1.27 -11.98 0.62
CA LEU A 54 -0.25 -12.29 -0.39
C LEU A 54 1.14 -12.52 0.24
N GLU A 55 1.51 -11.70 1.22
CA GLU A 55 2.75 -11.87 2.00
C GLU A 55 2.79 -13.24 2.68
N ALA A 56 1.70 -13.61 3.35
CA ALA A 56 1.59 -14.90 4.01
C ALA A 56 1.63 -16.08 3.02
N GLU A 57 1.03 -15.94 1.83
CA GLU A 57 1.13 -16.92 0.75
C GLU A 57 2.56 -17.08 0.25
N CYS A 58 3.28 -15.97 0.05
CA CYS A 58 4.67 -15.99 -0.36
C CYS A 58 5.56 -16.70 0.66
N ILE A 59 5.39 -16.40 1.95
CA ILE A 59 6.13 -17.04 3.04
C ILE A 59 5.80 -18.55 3.11
N ARG A 60 4.52 -18.94 2.97
CA ARG A 60 4.13 -20.36 2.91
C ARG A 60 4.71 -21.09 1.71
N ALA A 61 4.94 -20.39 0.60
CA ALA A 61 5.60 -20.91 -0.59
C ALA A 61 7.14 -20.82 -0.52
N ASP A 62 7.70 -20.62 0.67
CA ASP A 62 9.15 -20.51 0.93
C ASP A 62 9.84 -19.38 0.15
N ARG A 63 9.09 -18.33 -0.22
CA ARG A 63 9.64 -17.13 -0.87
C ARG A 63 9.99 -16.08 0.17
N ARG A 64 11.10 -15.37 -0.07
CA ARG A 64 11.51 -14.22 0.75
C ARG A 64 10.75 -12.98 0.28
N VAL A 65 9.98 -12.38 1.16
CA VAL A 65 9.37 -11.06 0.94
C VAL A 65 10.39 -9.98 1.28
N GLU A 66 10.50 -8.96 0.43
CA GLU A 66 11.27 -7.76 0.71
C GLU A 66 10.40 -6.53 0.47
N HIS A 67 10.21 -5.72 1.52
CA HIS A 67 9.40 -4.52 1.44
C HIS A 67 10.16 -3.38 0.77
N ARG A 68 9.52 -2.73 -0.21
CA ARG A 68 10.06 -1.62 -1.00
C ARG A 68 9.29 -0.33 -0.71
N TRP A 69 10.02 0.68 -0.27
CA TRP A 69 9.52 2.03 -0.03
C TRP A 69 9.65 2.95 -1.25
N SER A 70 10.48 2.57 -2.24
CA SER A 70 10.62 3.25 -3.53
C SER A 70 11.14 2.27 -4.59
N LEU A 71 11.03 2.66 -5.86
CA LEU A 71 11.54 1.88 -6.99
C LEU A 71 13.07 1.98 -7.16
N ASN A 72 13.74 2.85 -6.40
CA ASN A 72 15.15 3.20 -6.59
C ASN A 72 16.14 2.08 -6.22
N GLY A 73 15.68 1.01 -5.57
CA GLY A 73 16.53 -0.13 -5.19
C GLY A 73 16.45 -1.33 -6.15
N ALA A 74 15.77 -1.19 -7.30
CA ALA A 74 15.46 -2.30 -8.22
C ALA A 74 16.37 -2.38 -9.46
N LEU A 75 17.47 -1.61 -9.50
CA LEU A 75 18.50 -1.82 -10.52
C LEU A 75 19.36 -3.02 -10.10
N PRO A 76 19.33 -4.17 -10.80
CA PRO A 76 20.51 -5.00 -10.83
C PRO A 76 21.62 -4.15 -11.47
N SER A 77 22.78 -4.07 -10.83
CA SER A 77 23.97 -3.51 -11.45
C SER A 77 24.30 -4.35 -12.69
N SER A 78 23.78 -3.95 -13.85
CA SER A 78 24.26 -4.39 -15.14
C SER A 78 25.39 -3.45 -15.54
N ALA A 79 26.61 -3.72 -15.07
CA ALA A 79 27.91 -3.31 -15.64
C ALA A 79 29.01 -3.62 -14.61
N ASP A 80 29.68 -4.76 -14.77
CA ASP A 80 31.12 -4.85 -15.02
C ASP A 80 31.49 -6.31 -15.35
#